data_AF-A0A8H8S2Y0-F1
#
_entry.id   AF-A0A8H8S2Y0-F1
#
_cell.length_a   1.000
_cell.length_b   1.000
_cell.length_c   1.000
_cell.angle_alpha   90.00
_cell.angle_beta   90.00
_cell.angle_gamma   90.00
#
_symmetry.space_group_name_H-M   'P 1'
#
loop_
_entity.id
_entity.type
_entity.pdbx_description
1 polymer ?
#
loop_
_entity_poly.entity_id
_entity_poly.type
_entity_poly.pdbx_seq_one_letter_code
_entity_poly.pdbx_strand_id
1 'polypeptide(L)'
;MGGLDSDTGEIKLSAVLGITDVRPAQQLLSLLDDIQGSSIKQRTEGIKDLKTLFDPNSPAKNVSVLGDKAYHKIYEVLFQAVISEKANLLSARKTTVATTTARLTACADAVRIVVKAGASKIKLKTIEAIVDHITQTLPTADDEYCQPLAQHYLKALSILFEHTPNAERLKNSAWYEVIDFCVQGIDQYLNGHHRAPSSSARSFPGTHLSGSTAKSGTPNGHSQIRSSSMSRQNVEDLLQTVCLLVSPSSAPIAERFHEVMEIAVRFLQTQGNSVSQVHQLAFSIVNAVLSYTCTNQISFSQSVAQDIVPVILRFWQGKTIAKDEMLNSVRDEMLMFIFAVHPHLERSLMDEESHETLTILEDLSDAIKADYTRRSDRDQLQLDDLEMVDLGAVTRSTSPFSLHVFRLKPHNVRAERNWGNLQAIGILERLVSLGHQKSSLAGKSEDQDNDQHPRKRQRIVQSSDRIFFSLKSENEKSRVSILQALPFILHDYQLSAAVLEEFLDELRSCAADKRGNVASWALLAIARHVLPKICC
;
A
#
# COMPACT_ATOMS: atom_id res chain seq x y z
N MET A 1 -29.92 39.81 -51.11
CA MET A 1 -30.24 39.85 -49.67
C MET A 1 -30.59 38.44 -49.24
N GLY A 2 -29.68 37.76 -48.56
CA GLY A 2 -29.84 36.35 -48.18
C GLY A 2 -28.48 35.75 -47.96
N GLY A 3 -28.05 35.68 -46.70
CA GLY A 3 -26.75 35.15 -46.31
C GLY A 3 -26.19 35.83 -45.07
N LEU A 4 -26.87 35.73 -43.93
CA LEU A 4 -26.33 36.16 -42.62
C LEU A 4 -26.84 35.30 -41.43
N ASP A 5 -27.37 34.09 -41.64
CA ASP A 5 -27.94 33.26 -40.56
C ASP A 5 -27.13 31.99 -40.20
N SER A 6 -26.00 31.69 -40.84
CA SER A 6 -25.15 30.55 -40.42
C SER A 6 -24.16 30.91 -39.31
N ASP A 7 -23.54 32.10 -39.35
CA ASP A 7 -22.48 32.50 -38.41
C ASP A 7 -22.99 32.67 -36.96
N THR A 8 -24.24 33.09 -36.77
CA THR A 8 -24.83 33.28 -35.42
C THR A 8 -25.16 31.96 -34.74
N GLY A 9 -25.42 30.89 -35.49
CA GLY A 9 -25.55 29.53 -34.96
C GLY A 9 -24.21 28.91 -34.57
N GLU A 10 -23.18 29.12 -35.39
CA GLU A 10 -21.82 28.59 -35.19
C GLU A 10 -21.12 29.21 -33.97
N ILE A 11 -21.30 30.52 -33.74
CA ILE A 11 -20.75 31.22 -32.57
C ILE A 11 -21.45 30.77 -31.26
N LYS A 12 -22.74 30.44 -31.30
CA LYS A 12 -23.46 29.91 -30.11
C LYS A 12 -23.01 28.48 -29.76
N LEU A 13 -22.80 27.63 -30.76
CA LEU A 13 -22.39 26.23 -30.55
C LEU A 13 -20.99 26.11 -29.93
N SER A 14 -20.03 26.86 -30.47
CA SER A 14 -18.65 26.93 -29.98
C SER A 14 -18.58 27.51 -28.56
N ALA A 15 -19.43 28.51 -28.24
CA ALA A 15 -19.51 29.10 -26.90
C ALA A 15 -20.12 28.16 -25.84
N VAL A 16 -21.09 27.32 -26.21
CA VAL A 16 -21.76 26.37 -25.30
C VAL A 16 -20.79 25.27 -24.86
N LEU A 17 -20.03 24.69 -25.78
CA LEU A 17 -19.10 23.59 -25.48
C LEU A 17 -17.67 24.06 -25.17
N GLY A 18 -17.33 25.31 -25.46
CA GLY A 18 -15.98 25.84 -25.32
C GLY A 18 -14.98 25.21 -26.31
N ILE A 19 -15.47 24.75 -27.47
CA ILE A 19 -14.67 24.15 -28.54
C ILE A 19 -14.56 25.20 -29.65
N THR A 20 -13.33 25.55 -30.05
CA THR A 20 -13.08 26.59 -31.06
C THR A 20 -13.34 26.12 -32.49
N ASP A 21 -13.32 24.81 -32.75
CA ASP A 21 -13.63 24.19 -34.04
C ASP A 21 -15.10 23.71 -34.08
N VAL A 22 -15.85 24.18 -35.07
CA VAL A 22 -17.29 23.94 -35.22
C VAL A 22 -17.60 22.48 -35.56
N ARG A 23 -16.75 21.81 -36.36
CA ARG A 23 -17.04 20.44 -36.83
C ARG A 23 -16.97 19.39 -35.71
N PRO A 24 -15.93 19.36 -34.86
CA PRO A 24 -15.91 18.47 -33.69
C PRO A 24 -17.04 18.77 -32.70
N ALA A 25 -17.42 20.04 -32.54
CA ALA A 25 -18.52 20.43 -31.67
C ALA A 25 -19.88 19.89 -32.16
N GLN A 26 -20.18 20.00 -33.45
CA GLN A 26 -21.40 19.45 -34.05
C GLN A 26 -21.46 17.92 -33.96
N GLN A 27 -20.35 17.24 -34.25
CA GLN A 27 -20.27 15.78 -34.16
C GLN A 27 -20.48 15.28 -32.72
N LEU A 28 -19.94 16.01 -31.73
CA LEU A 28 -20.16 15.68 -30.33
C LEU A 28 -21.63 15.88 -29.94
N LEU A 29 -22.27 16.98 -30.34
CA LEU A 29 -23.67 17.23 -30.02
C LEU A 29 -24.61 16.19 -30.64
N SER A 30 -24.44 15.85 -31.91
CA SER A 30 -25.27 14.81 -32.55
C SER A 30 -25.15 13.47 -31.83
N LEU A 31 -23.95 13.13 -31.38
CA LEU A 31 -23.69 11.90 -30.64
C LEU A 31 -24.29 11.92 -29.24
N LEU A 32 -24.28 13.08 -28.56
CA LEU A 32 -24.98 13.25 -27.28
C LEU A 32 -26.51 13.15 -27.45
N ASP A 33 -27.06 13.72 -28.52
CA ASP A 33 -28.48 13.61 -28.86
C ASP A 33 -28.87 12.13 -29.12
N ASP A 34 -28.01 11.35 -29.77
CA ASP A 34 -28.22 9.92 -29.98
C ASP A 34 -28.29 9.14 -28.65
N ILE A 35 -27.46 9.49 -27.67
CA ILE A 35 -27.49 8.88 -26.32
C ILE A 35 -28.79 9.24 -25.59
N GLN A 36 -29.35 10.42 -25.84
CA GLN A 36 -30.65 10.85 -25.31
C GLN A 36 -31.84 10.41 -26.19
N GLY A 37 -31.58 9.71 -27.29
CA GLY A 37 -32.57 9.33 -28.28
C GLY A 37 -33.72 8.50 -27.72
N SER A 38 -34.88 8.57 -28.36
CA SER A 38 -36.09 7.89 -27.89
C SER A 38 -36.05 6.36 -28.05
N SER A 39 -35.22 5.84 -28.97
CA SER A 39 -35.12 4.40 -29.23
C SER A 39 -33.92 3.76 -28.51
N ILE A 40 -34.10 2.54 -27.98
CA ILE A 40 -33.01 1.78 -27.32
C ILE A 40 -31.83 1.57 -28.27
N LYS A 41 -32.10 1.32 -29.55
CA LYS A 41 -31.07 1.07 -30.57
C LYS A 41 -30.18 2.30 -30.76
N GLN A 42 -30.80 3.48 -30.91
CA GLN A 42 -30.08 4.75 -31.06
C GLN A 42 -29.22 5.05 -29.83
N ARG A 43 -29.78 4.91 -28.62
CA ARG A 43 -29.03 5.12 -27.38
C ARG A 43 -27.84 4.17 -27.24
N THR A 44 -28.02 2.91 -27.59
CA THR A 44 -26.95 1.89 -27.50
C THR A 44 -25.83 2.17 -28.50
N GLU A 45 -26.17 2.57 -29.73
CA GLU A 45 -25.16 2.94 -30.72
C GLU A 45 -24.45 4.24 -30.34
N GLY A 46 -25.17 5.25 -29.85
CA GLY A 46 -24.57 6.51 -29.37
C GLY A 46 -23.56 6.29 -28.23
N ILE A 47 -23.84 5.38 -27.28
CA ILE A 47 -22.89 5.00 -26.22
C ILE A 47 -21.67 4.30 -26.81
N LYS A 48 -21.85 3.42 -27.80
CA LYS A 48 -20.75 2.72 -28.45
C LYS A 48 -19.87 3.70 -29.24
N ASP A 49 -20.47 4.62 -29.97
CA ASP A 49 -19.75 5.65 -30.73
C ASP A 49 -19.03 6.64 -29.81
N LEU A 50 -19.60 6.95 -28.64
CA LEU A 50 -18.89 7.72 -27.62
C LEU A 50 -17.60 7.00 -27.19
N LYS A 51 -17.69 5.69 -26.94
CA LYS A 51 -16.53 4.90 -26.52
C LYS A 51 -15.45 4.86 -27.60
N THR A 52 -15.82 4.76 -28.87
CA THR A 52 -14.84 4.77 -29.99
C THR A 52 -14.21 6.14 -30.18
N LEU A 53 -14.94 7.23 -29.91
CA LEU A 53 -14.40 8.58 -29.93
C LEU A 53 -13.30 8.78 -28.88
N PHE A 54 -13.45 8.17 -27.70
CA PHE A 54 -12.53 8.29 -26.57
C PHE A 54 -11.51 7.12 -26.45
N ASP A 55 -11.47 6.21 -27.43
CA ASP A 55 -10.47 5.13 -27.47
C ASP A 55 -9.07 5.70 -27.77
N PRO A 56 -8.06 5.49 -26.91
CA PRO A 56 -6.69 5.97 -27.14
C PRO A 56 -6.05 5.47 -28.44
N ASN A 57 -6.52 4.33 -28.96
CA ASN A 57 -6.01 3.72 -30.19
C ASN A 57 -6.74 4.20 -31.45
N SER A 58 -7.79 5.02 -31.28
CA SER A 58 -8.54 5.57 -32.40
C SER A 58 -7.72 6.67 -33.10
N PRO A 59 -7.68 6.70 -34.45
CA PRO A 59 -6.99 7.75 -35.20
C PRO A 59 -7.62 9.14 -35.03
N ALA A 60 -8.79 9.24 -34.38
CA ALA A 60 -9.50 10.48 -34.10
C ALA A 60 -8.84 11.29 -32.96
N LYS A 61 -7.85 12.12 -33.29
CA LYS A 61 -7.11 13.01 -32.36
C LYS A 61 -7.95 14.17 -31.75
N ASN A 62 -9.26 14.20 -31.94
CA ASN A 62 -10.11 15.36 -31.63
C ASN A 62 -10.44 15.52 -30.14
N VAL A 63 -10.22 14.50 -29.30
CA VAL A 63 -10.46 14.58 -27.84
C VAL A 63 -9.51 15.55 -27.14
N SER A 64 -8.35 15.84 -27.74
CA SER A 64 -7.39 16.81 -27.21
C SER A 64 -7.98 18.21 -27.04
N VAL A 65 -8.94 18.59 -27.91
CA VAL A 65 -9.56 19.93 -28.00
C VAL A 65 -10.67 20.16 -26.97
N LEU A 66 -11.16 19.11 -26.30
CA LEU A 66 -12.26 19.23 -25.34
C LEU A 66 -11.82 19.92 -24.04
N GLY A 67 -12.55 20.96 -23.66
CA GLY A 67 -12.42 21.63 -22.36
C GLY A 67 -13.47 21.16 -21.33
N ASP A 68 -13.33 21.62 -20.09
CA ASP A 68 -14.19 21.25 -18.95
C ASP A 68 -15.70 21.35 -19.25
N LYS A 69 -16.18 22.39 -19.94
CA LYS A 69 -17.60 22.54 -20.29
C LYS A 69 -18.13 21.39 -21.15
N ALA A 70 -17.36 20.96 -22.14
CA ALA A 70 -17.74 19.84 -22.99
C ALA A 70 -17.78 18.54 -22.20
N TYR A 71 -16.77 18.29 -21.35
CA TYR A 71 -16.78 17.14 -20.44
C TYR A 71 -17.96 17.15 -19.50
N HIS A 72 -18.26 18.28 -18.86
CA HIS A 72 -19.42 18.44 -17.99
C HIS A 72 -20.71 18.04 -18.70
N LYS A 73 -20.89 18.50 -19.95
CA LYS A 73 -22.08 18.14 -20.74
C LYS A 73 -22.15 16.66 -21.09
N ILE A 74 -21.02 16.05 -21.45
CA ILE A 74 -20.94 14.60 -21.71
C ILE A 74 -21.35 13.84 -20.44
N TYR A 75 -20.84 14.22 -19.28
CA TYR A 75 -21.18 13.59 -18.01
C TYR A 75 -22.66 13.72 -17.67
N GLU A 76 -23.26 14.90 -17.79
CA GLU A 76 -24.71 15.07 -17.57
C GLU A 76 -25.53 14.07 -18.40
N VAL A 77 -25.22 13.94 -19.69
CA VAL A 77 -25.93 13.04 -20.61
C VAL A 77 -25.73 11.58 -20.20
N LEU A 78 -24.49 11.19 -19.86
CA LEU A 78 -24.18 9.84 -19.39
C LEU A 78 -24.84 9.52 -18.05
N PHE A 79 -24.90 10.47 -17.12
CA PHE A 79 -25.54 10.29 -15.81
C PHE A 79 -27.02 10.01 -15.98
N GLN A 80 -27.71 10.78 -16.82
CA GLN A 80 -29.12 10.55 -17.14
C GLN A 80 -29.35 9.19 -17.83
N ALA A 81 -28.46 8.80 -18.74
CA ALA A 81 -28.52 7.49 -19.38
C ALA A 81 -28.38 6.35 -18.35
N VAL A 82 -27.44 6.47 -17.41
CA VAL A 82 -27.24 5.47 -16.34
C VAL A 82 -28.44 5.42 -15.41
N ILE A 83 -28.96 6.55 -14.94
CA ILE A 83 -30.13 6.60 -14.06
C ILE A 83 -31.32 5.92 -14.74
N SER A 84 -31.55 6.24 -16.01
CA SER A 84 -32.64 5.65 -16.81
C SER A 84 -32.46 4.14 -16.98
N GLU A 85 -31.26 3.66 -17.34
CA GLU A 85 -31.01 2.22 -17.48
C GLU A 85 -31.02 1.47 -16.13
N LYS A 86 -30.62 2.10 -15.03
CA LYS A 86 -30.74 1.54 -13.67
C LYS A 86 -32.21 1.36 -13.30
N ALA A 87 -33.05 2.36 -13.54
CA ALA A 87 -34.51 2.24 -13.34
C ALA A 87 -35.12 1.15 -14.22
N ASN A 88 -34.71 1.05 -15.49
CA ASN A 88 -35.13 -0.02 -16.39
C ASN A 88 -34.72 -1.40 -15.86
N LEU A 89 -33.53 -1.55 -15.28
CA LEU A 89 -33.07 -2.81 -14.71
C LEU A 89 -33.92 -3.22 -13.50
N LEU A 90 -34.24 -2.28 -12.60
CA LEU A 90 -35.06 -2.53 -11.42
C LEU A 90 -36.49 -2.97 -11.78
N SER A 91 -37.02 -2.47 -12.90
CA SER A 91 -38.34 -2.85 -13.44
C SER A 91 -38.32 -4.03 -14.42
N ALA A 92 -37.14 -4.58 -14.74
CA ALA A 92 -36.99 -5.57 -15.80
C ALA A 92 -37.58 -6.94 -15.43
N ARG A 93 -38.26 -7.57 -16.39
CA ARG A 93 -38.71 -8.97 -16.28
C ARG A 93 -37.55 -9.93 -16.49
N LYS A 94 -37.64 -11.15 -15.95
CA LYS A 94 -36.59 -12.20 -16.05
C LYS A 94 -36.02 -12.39 -17.46
N THR A 95 -36.85 -12.27 -18.50
CA THR A 95 -36.47 -12.44 -19.91
C THR A 95 -35.63 -11.27 -20.47
N THR A 96 -35.69 -10.10 -19.85
CA THR A 96 -35.02 -8.86 -20.32
C THR A 96 -33.91 -8.36 -19.39
N VAL A 97 -33.72 -9.00 -18.24
CA VAL A 97 -32.68 -8.62 -17.25
C VAL A 97 -31.30 -8.62 -17.89
N ALA A 98 -30.89 -9.71 -18.55
CA ALA A 98 -29.55 -9.83 -19.12
C ALA A 98 -29.21 -8.69 -20.11
N THR A 99 -30.13 -8.38 -21.02
CA THR A 99 -29.94 -7.29 -21.99
C THR A 99 -29.89 -5.93 -21.31
N THR A 100 -30.70 -5.70 -20.29
CA THR A 100 -30.73 -4.41 -19.55
C THR A 100 -29.48 -4.25 -18.69
N THR A 101 -29.00 -5.33 -18.07
CA THR A 101 -27.71 -5.38 -17.38
C THR A 101 -26.57 -5.03 -18.32
N ALA A 102 -26.52 -5.63 -19.52
CA ALA A 102 -25.47 -5.34 -20.50
C ALA A 102 -25.46 -3.87 -20.94
N ARG A 103 -26.64 -3.26 -21.14
CA ARG A 103 -26.75 -1.83 -21.46
C ARG A 103 -26.28 -0.94 -20.31
N LEU A 104 -26.68 -1.26 -19.07
CA LEU A 104 -26.25 -0.51 -17.89
C LEU A 104 -24.73 -0.58 -17.70
N THR A 105 -24.14 -1.76 -17.85
CA THR A 105 -22.68 -1.96 -17.80
C THR A 105 -21.97 -1.19 -18.92
N ALA A 106 -22.52 -1.16 -20.14
CA ALA A 106 -21.96 -0.37 -21.23
C ALA A 106 -21.97 1.13 -20.94
N CYS A 107 -23.02 1.66 -20.32
CA CYS A 107 -23.07 3.05 -19.89
C CYS A 107 -22.04 3.33 -18.79
N ALA A 108 -21.87 2.42 -17.83
CA ALA A 108 -20.87 2.54 -16.78
C ALA A 108 -19.44 2.57 -17.32
N ASP A 109 -19.16 1.70 -18.29
CA ASP A 109 -17.86 1.66 -18.97
C ASP A 109 -17.60 2.94 -19.78
N ALA A 110 -18.63 3.52 -20.41
CA ALA A 110 -18.51 4.80 -21.10
C ALA A 110 -18.13 5.93 -20.12
N VAL A 111 -18.77 6.00 -18.94
CA VAL A 111 -18.39 6.96 -17.88
C VAL A 111 -16.90 6.80 -17.52
N ARG A 112 -16.46 5.57 -17.26
CA ARG A 112 -15.07 5.27 -16.92
C ARG A 112 -14.08 5.69 -18.02
N ILE A 113 -14.39 5.41 -19.28
CA ILE A 113 -13.56 5.78 -20.43
C ILE A 113 -13.44 7.31 -20.55
N VAL A 114 -14.56 8.02 -20.40
CA VAL A 114 -14.57 9.50 -20.46
C VAL A 114 -13.80 10.10 -19.29
N VAL A 115 -13.94 9.57 -18.06
CA VAL A 115 -13.10 9.94 -16.89
C VAL A 115 -11.62 9.76 -17.19
N LYS A 116 -11.23 8.60 -17.72
CA LYS A 116 -9.83 8.33 -18.09
C LYS A 116 -9.27 9.34 -19.08
N ALA A 117 -10.07 9.78 -20.05
CA ALA A 117 -9.64 10.77 -21.02
C ALA A 117 -9.68 12.22 -20.49
N GLY A 118 -10.51 12.50 -19.48
CA GLY A 118 -10.84 13.84 -19.01
C GLY A 118 -10.21 14.25 -17.68
N ALA A 119 -9.68 13.32 -16.88
CA ALA A 119 -9.29 13.56 -15.48
C ALA A 119 -8.37 14.79 -15.29
N SER A 120 -7.43 15.04 -16.20
CA SER A 120 -6.53 16.21 -16.12
C SER A 120 -7.11 17.53 -16.66
N LYS A 121 -8.28 17.49 -17.30
CA LYS A 121 -8.89 18.62 -18.02
C LYS A 121 -10.12 19.22 -17.35
N ILE A 122 -10.71 18.48 -16.43
CA ILE A 122 -11.94 18.86 -15.72
C ILE A 122 -11.64 19.75 -14.51
N LYS A 123 -12.62 20.58 -14.14
CA LYS A 123 -12.54 21.50 -13.00
C LYS A 123 -13.37 20.98 -11.82
N LEU A 124 -13.18 21.61 -10.66
CA LEU A 124 -13.77 21.20 -9.38
C LEU A 124 -15.27 20.86 -9.45
N LYS A 125 -16.09 21.71 -10.08
CA LYS A 125 -17.55 21.45 -10.20
C LYS A 125 -17.87 20.16 -10.94
N THR A 126 -17.10 19.84 -11.98
CA THR A 126 -17.26 18.61 -12.75
C THR A 126 -16.76 17.41 -11.96
N ILE A 127 -15.66 17.56 -11.20
CA ILE A 127 -15.15 16.53 -10.29
C ILE A 127 -16.20 16.18 -9.24
N GLU A 128 -16.77 17.19 -8.55
CA GLU A 128 -17.84 17.02 -7.57
C GLU A 128 -19.07 16.34 -8.18
N ALA A 129 -19.51 16.77 -9.37
CA ALA A 129 -20.64 16.13 -10.04
C ALA A 129 -20.40 14.64 -10.36
N ILE A 130 -19.16 14.24 -10.71
CA ILE A 130 -18.80 12.83 -10.92
C ILE A 130 -18.82 12.07 -9.59
N VAL A 131 -18.25 12.64 -8.54
CA VAL A 131 -18.21 12.07 -7.19
C VAL A 131 -19.64 11.85 -6.67
N ASP A 132 -20.46 12.89 -6.69
CA ASP A 132 -21.86 12.86 -6.25
C ASP A 132 -22.64 11.79 -7.02
N HIS A 133 -22.50 11.78 -8.35
CA HIS A 133 -23.19 10.80 -9.18
C HIS A 133 -22.77 9.37 -8.83
N ILE A 134 -21.48 9.08 -8.68
CA ILE A 134 -21.00 7.73 -8.37
C ILE A 134 -21.43 7.29 -6.96
N THR A 135 -21.22 8.14 -5.96
CA THR A 135 -21.52 7.84 -4.55
C THR A 135 -23.03 7.71 -4.29
N GLN A 136 -23.87 8.42 -5.03
CA GLN A 136 -25.33 8.31 -4.91
C GLN A 136 -25.93 7.20 -5.80
N THR A 137 -25.31 6.92 -6.95
CA THR A 137 -25.87 5.95 -7.93
C THR A 137 -25.35 4.54 -7.72
N LEU A 138 -24.15 4.32 -7.16
CA LEU A 138 -23.64 2.98 -6.98
C LEU A 138 -24.38 2.19 -5.88
N PRO A 139 -24.69 2.77 -4.70
CA PRO A 139 -25.42 2.08 -3.67
C PRO A 139 -26.83 1.64 -4.12
N THR A 140 -27.31 0.58 -3.50
CA THR A 140 -28.69 0.09 -3.60
C THR A 140 -29.43 0.40 -2.30
N ALA A 141 -30.74 0.12 -2.25
CA ALA A 141 -31.54 0.36 -1.05
C ALA A 141 -31.10 -0.48 0.16
N ASP A 142 -30.38 -1.57 -0.08
CA ASP A 142 -29.83 -2.47 0.95
C ASP A 142 -28.37 -2.09 1.32
N ASP A 143 -27.92 -0.88 0.96
CA ASP A 143 -26.53 -0.39 1.05
C ASP A 143 -25.46 -1.22 0.31
N GLU A 144 -25.84 -2.29 -0.39
CA GLU A 144 -24.92 -3.03 -1.27
C GLU A 144 -24.63 -2.27 -2.57
N TYR A 145 -23.49 -2.54 -3.19
CA TYR A 145 -23.14 -1.97 -4.49
C TYR A 145 -23.86 -2.65 -5.66
N CYS A 146 -24.39 -1.83 -6.57
CA CYS A 146 -25.02 -2.27 -7.81
C CYS A 146 -23.98 -2.95 -8.73
N GLN A 147 -23.98 -4.29 -8.75
CA GLN A 147 -22.98 -5.11 -9.44
C GLN A 147 -22.70 -4.72 -10.91
N PRO A 148 -23.71 -4.39 -11.76
CA PRO A 148 -23.47 -3.98 -13.14
C PRO A 148 -22.67 -2.68 -13.29
N LEU A 149 -22.65 -1.83 -12.27
CA LEU A 149 -21.94 -0.55 -12.22
C LEU A 149 -20.60 -0.65 -11.49
N ALA A 150 -20.53 -1.48 -10.45
CA ALA A 150 -19.48 -1.48 -9.44
C ALA A 150 -18.07 -1.46 -10.02
N GLN A 151 -17.72 -2.42 -10.88
CA GLN A 151 -16.37 -2.51 -11.44
C GLN A 151 -15.96 -1.24 -12.19
N HIS A 152 -16.85 -0.67 -13.01
CA HIS A 152 -16.50 0.50 -13.81
C HIS A 152 -16.53 1.79 -13.00
N TYR A 153 -17.45 1.93 -12.06
CA TYR A 153 -17.60 3.13 -11.23
C TYR A 153 -16.50 3.26 -10.19
N LEU A 154 -16.16 2.17 -9.51
CA LEU A 154 -15.04 2.16 -8.57
C LEU A 154 -13.73 2.46 -9.30
N LYS A 155 -13.53 1.85 -10.49
CA LYS A 155 -12.35 2.15 -11.30
C LYS A 155 -12.33 3.60 -11.80
N ALA A 156 -13.49 4.18 -12.13
CA ALA A 156 -13.59 5.57 -12.54
C ALA A 156 -13.18 6.52 -11.40
N LEU A 157 -13.58 6.24 -10.15
CA LEU A 157 -13.13 7.01 -8.98
C LEU A 157 -11.61 6.95 -8.81
N SER A 158 -11.00 5.77 -8.89
CA SER A 158 -9.54 5.66 -8.76
C SER A 158 -8.84 6.49 -9.84
N ILE A 159 -9.26 6.36 -11.11
CA ILE A 159 -8.69 7.10 -12.24
C ILE A 159 -8.90 8.61 -12.09
N LEU A 160 -10.05 9.05 -11.55
CA LEU A 160 -10.32 10.46 -11.30
C LEU A 160 -9.29 11.09 -10.37
N PHE A 161 -8.85 10.36 -9.34
CA PHE A 161 -7.90 10.85 -8.34
C PHE A 161 -6.43 10.48 -8.61
N GLU A 162 -6.14 9.66 -9.64
CA GLU A 162 -4.76 9.44 -10.12
C GLU A 162 -4.11 10.76 -10.55
N HIS A 163 -4.90 11.73 -11.02
CA HIS A 163 -4.44 13.10 -11.21
C HIS A 163 -4.51 13.87 -9.88
N THR A 164 -3.38 13.92 -9.15
CA THR A 164 -3.26 14.49 -7.80
C THR A 164 -3.98 15.84 -7.59
N PRO A 165 -3.92 16.82 -8.53
CA PRO A 165 -4.64 18.09 -8.35
C PRO A 165 -6.16 17.95 -8.17
N ASN A 166 -6.76 16.83 -8.58
CA ASN A 166 -8.19 16.59 -8.38
C ASN A 166 -8.50 16.26 -6.92
N ALA A 167 -7.64 15.48 -6.26
CA ALA A 167 -7.76 15.16 -4.84
C ALA A 167 -7.51 16.41 -3.98
N GLU A 168 -6.49 17.21 -4.31
CA GLU A 168 -6.12 18.41 -3.54
C GLU A 168 -7.18 19.52 -3.58
N ARG A 169 -7.95 19.61 -4.67
CA ARG A 169 -8.97 20.66 -4.86
C ARG A 169 -10.34 20.26 -4.33
N LEU A 170 -10.53 18.99 -3.97
CA LEU A 170 -11.82 18.49 -3.50
C LEU A 170 -12.21 19.19 -2.21
N LYS A 171 -13.47 19.61 -2.09
CA LYS A 171 -13.95 20.16 -0.82
C LYS A 171 -13.97 19.09 0.26
N ASN A 172 -13.74 19.48 1.51
CA ASN A 172 -13.73 18.55 2.64
C ASN A 172 -15.01 17.70 2.72
N SER A 173 -16.19 18.28 2.48
CA SER A 173 -17.46 17.53 2.49
C SER A 173 -17.47 16.39 1.46
N ALA A 174 -17.11 16.69 0.21
CA ALA A 174 -17.03 15.70 -0.85
C ALA A 174 -15.90 14.67 -0.59
N TRP A 175 -14.79 15.11 0.02
CA TRP A 175 -13.72 14.20 0.44
C TRP A 175 -14.21 13.20 1.49
N TYR A 176 -14.93 13.67 2.52
CA TYR A 176 -15.52 12.81 3.55
C TYR A 176 -16.52 11.82 2.94
N GLU A 177 -17.38 12.29 2.03
CA GLU A 177 -18.35 11.42 1.35
C GLU A 177 -17.67 10.28 0.56
N VAL A 178 -16.58 10.56 -0.17
CA VAL A 178 -15.86 9.50 -0.90
C VAL A 178 -15.15 8.54 0.06
N ILE A 179 -14.52 9.05 1.13
CA ILE A 179 -13.86 8.21 2.12
C ILE A 179 -14.87 7.31 2.82
N ASP A 180 -15.98 7.85 3.31
CA ASP A 180 -17.03 7.10 3.99
C ASP A 180 -17.63 6.04 3.06
N PHE A 181 -17.90 6.41 1.81
CA PHE A 181 -18.33 5.49 0.76
C PHE A 181 -17.33 4.34 0.56
N CYS A 182 -16.03 4.64 0.47
CA CYS A 182 -15.01 3.61 0.24
C CYS A 182 -14.80 2.71 1.46
N VAL A 183 -14.77 3.27 2.67
CA VAL A 183 -14.64 2.53 3.93
C VAL A 183 -15.80 1.55 4.07
N GLN A 184 -17.04 1.99 3.81
CA GLN A 184 -18.22 1.12 3.83
C GLN A 184 -18.10 -0.04 2.83
N GLY A 185 -17.64 0.23 1.60
CA GLY A 185 -17.42 -0.83 0.61
C GLY A 185 -16.38 -1.87 1.04
N ILE A 186 -15.26 -1.42 1.62
CA ILE A 186 -14.23 -2.34 2.11
C ILE A 186 -14.78 -3.15 3.31
N ASP A 187 -15.53 -2.50 4.20
CA ASP A 187 -16.17 -3.16 5.35
C ASP A 187 -17.14 -4.27 4.93
N GLN A 188 -17.99 -4.01 3.94
CA GLN A 188 -18.88 -5.01 3.36
C GLN A 188 -18.12 -6.21 2.80
N TYR A 189 -17.00 -5.97 2.11
CA TYR A 189 -16.16 -7.05 1.61
C TYR A 189 -15.59 -7.92 2.74
N LEU A 190 -15.08 -7.30 3.80
CA LEU A 190 -14.52 -8.02 4.96
C LEU A 190 -15.59 -8.86 5.67
N ASN A 191 -16.76 -8.27 5.91
CA ASN A 191 -17.89 -8.96 6.54
C ASN A 191 -18.46 -10.09 5.68
N GLY A 192 -18.42 -9.95 4.35
CA GLY A 192 -18.77 -11.01 3.40
C GLY A 192 -17.84 -12.24 3.48
N HIS A 193 -16.55 -12.04 3.74
CA HIS A 193 -15.57 -13.12 3.87
C HIS A 193 -15.69 -13.91 5.19
N HIS A 194 -16.20 -13.27 6.26
CA HIS A 194 -16.47 -13.96 7.52
C HIS A 194 -17.70 -14.89 7.47
N ARG A 195 -18.62 -14.68 6.52
CA ARG A 195 -19.88 -15.44 6.42
C ARG A 195 -19.77 -16.72 5.59
N ALA A 196 -18.69 -16.90 4.82
CA ALA A 196 -18.42 -18.15 4.12
C ALA A 196 -17.71 -19.12 5.09
N PRO A 197 -18.30 -20.28 5.44
CA PRO A 197 -17.60 -21.26 6.26
C PRO A 197 -16.34 -21.71 5.51
N SER A 198 -15.19 -21.57 6.17
CA SER A 198 -13.86 -22.00 5.71
C SER A 198 -13.85 -23.49 5.36
N SER A 199 -14.31 -23.86 4.17
CA SER A 199 -14.20 -25.21 3.64
C SER A 199 -12.86 -25.37 2.93
N SER A 200 -11.75 -25.42 3.67
CA SER A 200 -10.50 -26.03 3.20
C SER A 200 -9.48 -26.18 4.33
N ALA A 201 -9.64 -27.27 5.08
CA ALA A 201 -8.57 -27.86 5.87
C ALA A 201 -8.83 -29.36 6.03
N ARG A 202 -8.58 -30.15 4.98
CA ARG A 202 -8.23 -31.58 5.14
C ARG A 202 -7.21 -31.98 4.08
N SER A 203 -5.96 -31.99 4.53
CA SER A 203 -4.81 -32.62 3.89
C SER A 203 -4.94 -34.14 3.98
N PHE A 204 -4.72 -34.84 2.87
CA PHE A 204 -4.20 -36.22 2.86
C PHE A 204 -3.23 -36.39 1.68
N PRO A 205 -2.05 -37.01 1.86
CA PRO A 205 -1.12 -37.30 0.78
C PRO A 205 -1.29 -38.74 0.26
N GLY A 206 -1.15 -38.95 -1.05
CA GLY A 206 -1.11 -40.30 -1.63
C GLY A 206 -1.10 -40.38 -3.17
N THR A 207 0.11 -40.56 -3.72
CA THR A 207 0.49 -41.48 -4.83
C THR A 207 -0.22 -41.49 -6.20
N HIS A 208 0.57 -41.10 -7.22
CA HIS A 208 0.83 -41.74 -8.53
C HIS A 208 -0.22 -41.89 -9.67
N LEU A 209 0.24 -41.42 -10.86
CA LEU A 209 0.10 -41.92 -12.24
C LEU A 209 -1.12 -41.56 -13.13
N SER A 210 -0.78 -40.87 -14.24
CA SER A 210 -1.20 -41.03 -15.65
C SER A 210 -2.67 -41.21 -16.05
N GLY A 211 -3.13 -40.44 -17.05
CA GLY A 211 -4.26 -40.84 -17.92
C GLY A 211 -5.00 -39.69 -18.60
N SER A 212 -5.24 -39.82 -19.91
CA SER A 212 -5.76 -38.80 -20.81
C SER A 212 -7.30 -38.72 -20.90
N THR A 213 -7.77 -37.58 -21.40
CA THR A 213 -8.95 -37.37 -22.29
C THR A 213 -10.40 -37.67 -21.83
N ALA A 214 -11.21 -36.60 -21.91
CA ALA A 214 -12.54 -36.49 -22.54
C ALA A 214 -13.84 -36.47 -21.68
N LYS A 215 -14.54 -35.32 -21.82
CA LYS A 215 -15.99 -35.07 -22.03
C LYS A 215 -17.06 -35.80 -21.18
N SER A 216 -17.77 -35.00 -20.39
CA SER A 216 -19.25 -34.84 -20.27
C SER A 216 -19.52 -34.20 -18.90
N GLY A 217 -20.44 -33.26 -18.65
CA GLY A 217 -21.70 -32.95 -19.31
C GLY A 217 -22.81 -33.07 -18.26
N THR A 218 -23.07 -32.02 -17.49
CA THR A 218 -24.40 -31.63 -16.94
C THR A 218 -24.27 -30.35 -16.10
N PRO A 219 -25.03 -29.27 -16.40
CA PRO A 219 -25.18 -28.12 -15.53
C PRO A 219 -26.50 -28.26 -14.77
N ASN A 220 -26.45 -28.52 -13.47
CA ASN A 220 -27.61 -28.29 -12.60
C ASN A 220 -27.14 -27.99 -11.18
N GLY A 221 -27.25 -26.71 -10.84
CA GLY A 221 -26.91 -26.16 -9.54
C GLY A 221 -27.48 -24.75 -9.44
N HIS A 222 -28.81 -24.65 -9.53
CA HIS A 222 -29.52 -23.46 -9.10
C HIS A 222 -29.36 -23.30 -7.58
N SER A 223 -28.43 -22.45 -7.16
CA SER A 223 -28.42 -21.87 -5.82
C SER A 223 -28.00 -20.40 -5.86
N GLN A 224 -29.01 -19.56 -5.66
CA GLN A 224 -28.98 -18.21 -5.10
C GLN A 224 -28.29 -17.07 -5.88
N ILE A 225 -29.15 -16.19 -6.41
CA ILE A 225 -28.91 -14.77 -6.72
C ILE A 225 -28.72 -13.98 -5.41
N ARG A 226 -27.83 -14.46 -4.53
CA ARG A 226 -27.39 -13.80 -3.30
C ARG A 226 -25.94 -14.19 -3.03
N SER A 227 -25.05 -13.79 -3.94
CA SER A 227 -23.64 -13.66 -3.64
C SER A 227 -23.27 -12.20 -3.83
N SER A 228 -23.60 -11.37 -2.84
CA SER A 228 -23.11 -10.00 -2.71
C SER A 228 -21.62 -9.97 -2.35
N SER A 229 -20.82 -10.85 -2.96
CA SER A 229 -19.38 -10.83 -2.77
C SER A 229 -18.81 -9.80 -3.74
N MET A 230 -18.55 -8.60 -3.24
CA MET A 230 -17.66 -7.67 -3.91
C MET A 230 -16.41 -8.41 -4.41
N SER A 231 -16.05 -8.16 -5.67
CA SER A 231 -14.87 -8.80 -6.25
C SER A 231 -13.60 -8.24 -5.60
N ARG A 232 -12.53 -9.03 -5.62
CA ARG A 232 -11.20 -8.57 -5.17
C ARG A 232 -10.72 -7.33 -5.92
N GLN A 233 -11.05 -7.23 -7.22
CA GLN A 233 -10.73 -6.05 -8.03
C GLN A 233 -11.45 -4.80 -7.54
N ASN A 234 -12.71 -4.92 -7.15
CA ASN A 234 -13.49 -3.80 -6.62
C ASN A 234 -12.84 -3.24 -5.35
N VAL A 235 -12.35 -4.13 -4.47
CA VAL A 235 -11.67 -3.73 -3.23
C VAL A 235 -10.31 -3.09 -3.51
N GLU A 236 -9.58 -3.60 -4.50
CA GLU A 236 -8.34 -2.97 -4.94
C GLU A 236 -8.58 -1.53 -5.43
N ASP A 237 -9.62 -1.30 -6.24
CA ASP A 237 -9.97 0.04 -6.71
C ASP A 237 -10.46 0.95 -5.55
N LEU A 238 -11.14 0.40 -4.55
CA LEU A 238 -11.49 1.15 -3.33
C LEU A 238 -10.26 1.55 -2.51
N LEU A 239 -9.37 0.60 -2.22
CA LEU A 239 -8.12 0.87 -1.51
C LEU A 239 -7.26 1.88 -2.27
N GLN A 240 -7.19 1.76 -3.60
CA GLN A 240 -6.49 2.71 -4.45
C GLN A 240 -7.08 4.12 -4.32
N THR A 241 -8.40 4.22 -4.30
CA THR A 241 -9.11 5.50 -4.14
C THR A 241 -8.82 6.12 -2.78
N VAL A 242 -8.92 5.35 -1.69
CA VAL A 242 -8.56 5.81 -0.34
C VAL A 242 -7.11 6.26 -0.30
N CYS A 243 -6.18 5.45 -0.81
CA CYS A 243 -4.75 5.78 -0.85
C CYS A 243 -4.49 7.11 -1.56
N LEU A 244 -5.10 7.34 -2.72
CA LEU A 244 -4.95 8.58 -3.49
C LEU A 244 -5.51 9.80 -2.76
N LEU A 245 -6.54 9.62 -1.94
CA LEU A 245 -7.19 10.70 -1.19
C LEU A 245 -6.46 11.06 0.11
N VAL A 246 -5.77 10.11 0.75
CA VAL A 246 -5.02 10.34 2.00
C VAL A 246 -3.55 10.66 1.77
N SER A 247 -3.00 10.41 0.59
CA SER A 247 -1.59 10.68 0.28
C SER A 247 -1.20 12.17 0.22
N PRO A 248 -2.05 13.09 -0.31
CA PRO A 248 -1.69 14.50 -0.39
C PRO A 248 -1.56 15.14 1.00
N SER A 249 -0.54 15.99 1.18
CA SER A 249 -0.31 16.72 2.44
C SER A 249 -1.45 17.65 2.87
N SER A 250 -2.34 18.03 1.93
CA SER A 250 -3.51 18.86 2.18
C SER A 250 -4.78 18.07 2.56
N ALA A 251 -4.71 16.74 2.66
CA ALA A 251 -5.87 15.90 2.93
C ALA A 251 -6.46 16.17 4.33
N PRO A 252 -7.80 16.31 4.48
CA PRO A 252 -8.46 16.58 5.76
C PRO A 252 -8.59 15.31 6.63
N ILE A 253 -7.46 14.62 6.86
CA ILE A 253 -7.40 13.33 7.57
C ILE A 253 -7.86 13.42 9.03
N ALA A 254 -7.79 14.61 9.63
CA ALA A 254 -8.09 14.86 11.04
C ALA A 254 -9.45 14.30 11.53
N GLU A 255 -10.47 14.27 10.69
CA GLU A 255 -11.82 13.83 11.05
C GLU A 255 -12.13 12.37 10.69
N ARG A 256 -11.22 11.68 9.99
CA ARG A 256 -11.44 10.31 9.46
C ARG A 256 -10.29 9.34 9.68
N PHE A 257 -9.24 9.76 10.39
CA PHE A 257 -8.04 8.92 10.56
C PHE A 257 -8.33 7.60 11.27
N HIS A 258 -9.29 7.59 12.20
CA HIS A 258 -9.63 6.39 12.96
C HIS A 258 -10.28 5.35 12.06
N GLU A 259 -11.33 5.73 11.33
CA GLU A 259 -12.08 4.85 10.43
C GLU A 259 -11.21 4.32 9.30
N VAL A 260 -10.37 5.19 8.71
CA VAL A 260 -9.45 4.80 7.63
C VAL A 260 -8.35 3.86 8.13
N MET A 261 -7.78 4.12 9.31
CA MET A 261 -6.78 3.22 9.91
C MET A 261 -7.41 1.86 10.26
N GLU A 262 -8.55 1.89 10.95
CA GLU A 262 -9.24 0.69 11.42
C GLU A 262 -9.55 -0.25 10.25
N ILE A 263 -10.09 0.27 9.14
CA ILE A 263 -10.41 -0.57 7.98
C ILE A 263 -9.15 -1.13 7.31
N ALA A 264 -8.06 -0.36 7.24
CA ALA A 264 -6.81 -0.82 6.65
C ALA A 264 -6.12 -1.89 7.50
N VAL A 265 -6.09 -1.70 8.82
CA VAL A 265 -5.56 -2.68 9.80
C VAL A 265 -6.38 -3.97 9.74
N ARG A 266 -7.71 -3.86 9.82
CA ARG A 266 -8.61 -5.03 9.75
C ARG A 266 -8.48 -5.77 8.42
N PHE A 267 -8.32 -5.04 7.32
CA PHE A 267 -8.03 -5.64 6.02
C PHE A 267 -6.74 -6.44 6.07
N LEU A 268 -5.62 -5.85 6.51
CA LEU A 268 -4.33 -6.51 6.62
C LEU A 268 -4.37 -7.75 7.54
N GLN A 269 -5.10 -7.69 8.66
CA GLN A 269 -5.23 -8.80 9.60
C GLN A 269 -6.01 -9.99 9.02
N THR A 270 -7.08 -9.72 8.27
CA THR A 270 -7.98 -10.74 7.71
C THR A 270 -7.50 -11.38 6.43
N GLN A 271 -6.68 -10.69 5.63
CA GLN A 271 -6.16 -11.24 4.38
C GLN A 271 -5.08 -12.32 4.63
N GLY A 272 -5.01 -13.30 3.72
CA GLY A 272 -4.04 -14.39 3.77
C GLY A 272 -2.59 -13.95 3.53
N ASN A 273 -1.66 -14.91 3.58
CA ASN A 273 -0.22 -14.63 3.49
C ASN A 273 0.29 -14.32 2.06
N SER A 274 -0.59 -14.22 1.06
CA SER A 274 -0.21 -13.99 -0.33
C SER A 274 -0.11 -12.49 -0.65
N VAL A 275 1.11 -12.02 -0.81
CA VAL A 275 1.41 -10.63 -1.13
C VAL A 275 0.85 -10.23 -2.50
N SER A 276 0.34 -9.00 -2.61
CA SER A 276 -0.26 -8.45 -3.83
C SER A 276 -0.53 -6.95 -3.67
N GLN A 277 -0.97 -6.29 -4.76
CA GLN A 277 -1.24 -4.84 -4.81
C GLN A 277 -2.13 -4.34 -3.66
N VAL A 278 -3.18 -5.08 -3.31
CA VAL A 278 -4.08 -4.71 -2.20
C VAL A 278 -3.36 -4.59 -0.85
N HIS A 279 -2.31 -5.38 -0.62
CA HIS A 279 -1.51 -5.29 0.60
C HIS A 279 -0.60 -4.06 0.56
N GLN A 280 0.01 -3.77 -0.60
CA GLN A 280 0.79 -2.56 -0.78
C GLN A 280 -0.06 -1.33 -0.45
N LEU A 281 -1.24 -1.23 -1.08
CA LEU A 281 -2.16 -0.12 -0.86
C LEU A 281 -2.60 0.00 0.59
N ALA A 282 -2.92 -1.11 1.26
CA ALA A 282 -3.31 -1.09 2.65
C ALA A 282 -2.17 -0.60 3.57
N PHE A 283 -0.93 -1.05 3.36
CA PHE A 283 0.21 -0.51 4.11
C PHE A 283 0.50 0.96 3.75
N SER A 284 0.38 1.37 2.48
CA SER A 284 0.54 2.77 2.08
C SER A 284 -0.50 3.68 2.78
N ILE A 285 -1.74 3.21 2.92
CA ILE A 285 -2.79 3.93 3.68
C ILE A 285 -2.39 4.06 5.16
N VAL A 286 -1.93 2.96 5.78
CA VAL A 286 -1.46 2.99 7.18
C VAL A 286 -0.32 3.99 7.35
N ASN A 287 0.67 3.98 6.45
CA ASN A 287 1.81 4.90 6.47
C ASN A 287 1.38 6.35 6.28
N ALA A 288 0.44 6.63 5.38
CA ALA A 288 -0.11 7.97 5.18
C ALA A 288 -0.82 8.48 6.43
N VAL A 289 -1.66 7.67 7.07
CA VAL A 289 -2.35 8.05 8.32
C VAL A 289 -1.36 8.18 9.49
N LEU A 290 -0.34 7.34 9.56
CA LEU A 290 0.72 7.45 10.57
C LEU A 290 1.52 8.74 10.45
N SER A 291 1.80 9.20 9.23
CA SER A 291 2.50 10.48 9.02
C SER A 291 1.79 11.68 9.67
N TYR A 292 0.46 11.58 9.83
CA TYR A 292 -0.36 12.57 10.54
C TYR A 292 -0.46 12.32 12.05
N THR A 293 -0.57 11.05 12.46
CA THR A 293 -0.89 10.67 13.85
C THR A 293 0.33 10.47 14.75
N CYS A 294 1.50 10.15 14.20
CA CYS A 294 2.69 9.73 14.98
C CYS A 294 3.15 10.76 16.03
N THR A 295 2.94 12.05 15.78
CA THR A 295 3.33 13.13 16.70
C THR A 295 2.18 13.65 17.56
N ASN A 296 0.94 13.53 17.10
CA ASN A 296 -0.22 14.18 17.71
C ASN A 296 -1.12 13.21 18.51
N GLN A 297 -1.09 11.92 18.18
CA GLN A 297 -1.97 10.89 18.74
C GLN A 297 -1.14 9.68 19.20
N ILE A 298 -0.28 9.91 20.20
CA ILE A 298 0.75 8.95 20.64
C ILE A 298 0.15 7.59 21.03
N SER A 299 -0.93 7.58 21.82
CA SER A 299 -1.59 6.34 22.26
C SER A 299 -2.19 5.55 21.11
N PHE A 300 -2.80 6.26 20.15
CA PHE A 300 -3.35 5.66 18.94
C PHE A 300 -2.23 5.04 18.08
N SER A 301 -1.16 5.78 17.79
CA SER A 301 -0.03 5.26 17.01
C SER A 301 0.66 4.08 17.71
N GLN A 302 0.70 4.08 19.05
CA GLN A 302 1.20 2.97 19.85
C GLN A 302 0.34 1.71 19.70
N SER A 303 -1.00 1.83 19.79
CA SER A 303 -1.92 0.71 19.55
C SER A 303 -1.76 0.15 18.12
N VAL A 304 -1.73 1.03 17.12
CA VAL A 304 -1.54 0.63 15.71
C VAL A 304 -0.21 -0.11 15.51
N ALA A 305 0.86 0.35 16.18
CA ALA A 305 2.16 -0.33 16.14
C ALA A 305 2.06 -1.77 16.65
N GLN A 306 1.37 -1.98 17.78
CA GLN A 306 1.15 -3.30 18.37
C GLN A 306 0.28 -4.20 17.49
N ASP A 307 -0.71 -3.65 16.79
CA ASP A 307 -1.62 -4.41 15.93
C ASP A 307 -0.98 -4.86 14.60
N ILE A 308 -0.07 -4.05 14.04
CA ILE A 308 0.51 -4.28 12.71
C ILE A 308 1.83 -5.03 12.74
N VAL A 309 2.67 -4.88 13.78
CA VAL A 309 3.93 -5.65 13.89
C VAL A 309 3.74 -7.17 13.75
N PRO A 310 2.73 -7.81 14.38
CA PRO A 310 2.45 -9.23 14.17
C PRO A 310 2.06 -9.56 12.72
N VAL A 311 1.38 -8.63 12.05
CA VAL A 311 1.02 -8.77 10.64
C VAL A 311 2.27 -8.73 9.75
N ILE A 312 3.19 -7.79 10.00
CA ILE A 312 4.49 -7.71 9.30
C ILE A 312 5.26 -9.02 9.49
N LEU A 313 5.36 -9.53 10.72
CA LEU A 313 6.02 -10.80 11.03
C LEU A 313 5.45 -11.94 10.17
N ARG A 314 4.12 -12.07 10.13
CA ARG A 314 3.43 -13.09 9.34
C ARG A 314 3.77 -13.01 7.85
N PHE A 315 3.77 -11.80 7.27
CA PHE A 315 4.12 -11.60 5.86
C PHE A 315 5.61 -11.86 5.59
N TRP A 316 6.49 -11.53 6.53
CA TRP A 316 7.93 -11.72 6.37
C TRP A 316 8.33 -13.20 6.40
N GLN A 317 7.64 -14.01 7.22
CA GLN A 317 7.83 -15.46 7.31
C GLN A 317 7.20 -16.24 6.14
N GLY A 318 6.34 -15.60 5.34
CA GLY A 318 5.67 -16.24 4.20
C GLY A 318 6.67 -16.80 3.18
N LYS A 319 6.47 -18.05 2.75
CA LYS A 319 7.27 -18.68 1.69
C LYS A 319 7.03 -17.97 0.36
N THR A 320 7.88 -17.02 -0.01
CA THR A 320 7.79 -16.35 -1.31
C THR A 320 9.17 -16.08 -1.90
N ILE A 321 9.22 -16.09 -3.23
CA ILE A 321 10.45 -16.00 -4.01
C ILE A 321 10.92 -14.54 -3.99
N ALA A 322 12.14 -14.30 -3.49
CA ALA A 322 12.77 -12.98 -3.30
C ALA A 322 12.96 -12.12 -4.58
N LYS A 323 12.42 -12.54 -5.73
CA LYS A 323 12.50 -11.82 -7.02
C LYS A 323 11.18 -11.18 -7.45
N ASP A 324 10.16 -11.23 -6.60
CA ASP A 324 8.88 -10.60 -6.88
C ASP A 324 8.97 -9.10 -6.54
N GLU A 325 8.89 -8.23 -7.55
CA GLU A 325 8.89 -6.78 -7.35
C GLU A 325 7.67 -6.31 -6.53
N MET A 326 6.56 -7.05 -6.61
CA MET A 326 5.41 -6.82 -5.74
C MET A 326 5.74 -7.08 -4.28
N LEU A 327 6.50 -8.14 -4.00
CA LEU A 327 6.96 -8.45 -2.65
C LEU A 327 7.89 -7.36 -2.12
N ASN A 328 8.83 -6.89 -2.96
CA ASN A 328 9.72 -5.80 -2.58
C ASN A 328 8.92 -4.53 -2.28
N SER A 329 7.95 -4.19 -3.12
CA SER A 329 7.11 -3.00 -2.92
C SER A 329 6.32 -3.05 -1.60
N VAL A 330 5.78 -4.22 -1.23
CA VAL A 330 5.10 -4.39 0.06
C VAL A 330 6.08 -4.36 1.23
N ARG A 331 7.27 -4.95 1.08
CA ARG A 331 8.33 -4.89 2.11
C ARG A 331 8.83 -3.46 2.32
N ASP A 332 8.93 -2.66 1.26
CA ASP A 332 9.30 -1.24 1.34
C ASP A 332 8.30 -0.49 2.23
N GLU A 333 7.00 -0.72 2.05
CA GLU A 333 5.94 -0.16 2.91
C GLU A 333 6.02 -0.64 4.36
N MET A 334 6.32 -1.92 4.60
CA MET A 334 6.53 -2.46 5.95
C MET A 334 7.75 -1.84 6.65
N LEU A 335 8.83 -1.60 5.90
CA LEU A 335 10.02 -0.93 6.43
C LEU A 335 9.73 0.52 6.78
N MET A 336 9.00 1.25 5.92
CA MET A 336 8.52 2.61 6.23
C MET A 336 7.69 2.64 7.51
N PHE A 337 6.81 1.66 7.70
CA PHE A 337 6.03 1.50 8.92
C PHE A 337 6.95 1.34 10.15
N ILE A 338 7.90 0.40 10.13
CA ILE A 338 8.85 0.16 11.23
C ILE A 338 9.62 1.44 11.57
N PHE A 339 10.08 2.19 10.56
CA PHE A 339 10.79 3.45 10.75
C PHE A 339 9.90 4.54 11.36
N ALA A 340 8.61 4.58 11.03
CA ALA A 340 7.69 5.53 11.62
C ALA A 340 7.35 5.17 13.08
N VAL A 341 7.22 3.87 13.41
CA VAL A 341 6.64 3.45 14.70
C VAL A 341 7.64 3.01 15.77
N HIS A 342 8.93 2.86 15.46
CA HIS A 342 9.90 2.37 16.44
C HIS A 342 9.94 3.15 17.77
N PRO A 343 9.73 4.50 17.83
CA PRO A 343 9.67 5.20 19.12
C PRO A 343 8.43 4.82 19.94
N HIS A 344 7.32 4.48 19.27
CA HIS A 344 6.10 4.01 19.93
C HIS A 344 6.26 2.58 20.45
N LEU A 345 6.95 1.71 19.71
CA LEU A 345 7.30 0.36 20.17
C LEU A 345 8.25 0.42 21.38
N GLU A 346 9.21 1.34 21.38
CA GLU A 346 10.06 1.60 22.54
C GLU A 346 9.24 1.99 23.77
N ARG A 347 8.25 2.85 23.61
CA ARG A 347 7.32 3.21 24.68
C ARG A 347 6.49 2.01 25.15
N SER A 348 5.92 1.22 24.23
CA SER A 348 5.19 -0.03 24.57
C SER A 348 6.04 -1.00 25.37
N LEU A 349 7.34 -1.09 25.09
CA LEU A 349 8.25 -1.94 25.86
C LEU A 349 8.45 -1.42 27.28
N MET A 350 8.16 -0.15 27.58
CA MET A 350 8.21 0.42 28.93
C MET A 350 6.94 0.15 29.74
N ASP A 351 5.85 -0.30 29.13
CA ASP A 351 4.58 -0.63 29.80
C ASP A 351 4.61 -2.01 30.48
N GLU A 352 3.84 -2.24 31.55
CA GLU A 352 3.92 -3.45 32.38
C GLU A 352 3.68 -4.76 31.60
N GLU A 353 2.82 -4.74 30.58
CA GLU A 353 2.45 -5.91 29.76
C GLU A 353 3.33 -6.11 28.51
N SER A 354 4.60 -5.71 28.57
CA SER A 354 5.51 -5.70 27.41
C SER A 354 5.97 -7.07 26.86
N HIS A 355 5.68 -8.18 27.55
CA HIS A 355 6.27 -9.49 27.23
C HIS A 355 5.84 -10.06 25.87
N GLU A 356 4.57 -9.92 25.50
CA GLU A 356 4.07 -10.37 24.20
C GLU A 356 4.69 -9.55 23.07
N THR A 357 4.70 -8.21 23.23
CA THR A 357 5.33 -7.31 22.25
C THR A 357 6.81 -7.65 22.06
N LEU A 358 7.55 -7.90 23.15
CA LEU A 358 8.96 -8.27 23.08
C LEU A 358 9.18 -9.57 22.29
N THR A 359 8.37 -10.60 22.55
CA THR A 359 8.49 -11.90 21.85
C THR A 359 8.28 -11.72 20.34
N ILE A 360 7.27 -10.94 19.95
CA ILE A 360 6.98 -10.68 18.53
C ILE A 360 8.11 -9.89 17.86
N LEU A 361 8.74 -8.94 18.57
CA LEU A 361 9.89 -8.20 18.06
C LEU A 361 11.14 -9.07 17.91
N GLU A 362 11.36 -10.05 18.80
CA GLU A 362 12.42 -11.03 18.68
C GLU A 362 12.23 -11.89 17.43
N ASP A 363 11.03 -12.42 17.24
CA ASP A 363 10.68 -13.25 16.08
C ASP A 363 10.79 -12.45 14.77
N LEU A 364 10.41 -11.18 14.79
CA LEU A 364 10.53 -10.29 13.63
C LEU A 364 12.00 -9.99 13.31
N SER A 365 12.82 -9.68 14.32
CA SER A 365 14.25 -9.48 14.12
C SER A 365 14.91 -10.72 13.48
N ASP A 366 14.62 -11.90 14.03
CA ASP A 366 15.16 -13.15 13.50
C ASP A 366 14.65 -13.44 12.08
N ALA A 367 13.38 -13.15 11.78
CA ALA A 367 12.82 -13.31 10.44
C ALA A 367 13.49 -12.40 9.41
N ILE A 368 13.71 -11.11 9.71
CA ILE A 368 14.36 -10.16 8.81
C ILE A 368 15.84 -10.51 8.60
N LYS A 369 16.57 -10.83 9.69
CA LYS A 369 17.97 -11.28 9.61
C LYS A 369 18.13 -12.55 8.78
N ALA A 370 17.24 -13.52 8.98
CA ALA A 370 17.26 -14.77 8.23
C ALA A 370 16.94 -14.54 6.75
N ASP A 371 16.00 -13.65 6.41
CA ASP A 371 15.74 -13.25 5.03
C ASP A 371 16.98 -12.63 4.38
N TYR A 372 17.59 -11.64 5.05
CA TYR A 372 18.77 -10.95 4.53
C TYR A 372 19.98 -11.89 4.35
N THR A 373 20.19 -12.80 5.30
CA THR A 373 21.28 -13.80 5.24
C THR A 373 21.09 -14.81 4.10
N ARG A 374 19.85 -15.15 3.75
CA ARG A 374 19.53 -16.07 2.64
C ARG A 374 19.73 -15.44 1.26
N ARG A 375 19.81 -14.11 1.15
CA ARG A 375 20.00 -13.42 -0.13
C ARG A 375 21.32 -13.84 -0.79
N SER A 376 21.36 -13.73 -2.12
CA SER A 376 22.63 -13.89 -2.83
C SER A 376 23.54 -12.71 -2.52
N ASP A 377 24.85 -12.88 -2.63
CA ASP A 377 25.82 -11.82 -2.33
C ASP A 377 25.51 -10.57 -3.16
N ARG A 378 25.13 -10.75 -4.44
CA ARG A 378 24.72 -9.64 -5.31
C ARG A 378 23.53 -8.87 -4.71
N ASP A 379 22.59 -9.55 -4.07
CA ASP A 379 21.34 -9.00 -3.51
C ASP A 379 21.49 -8.43 -2.09
N GLN A 380 22.70 -8.47 -1.52
CA GLN A 380 23.05 -7.78 -0.28
C GLN A 380 23.67 -6.40 -0.57
N LEU A 381 23.83 -5.56 0.45
CA LEU A 381 24.51 -4.27 0.33
C LEU A 381 25.98 -4.49 -0.07
N GLN A 382 26.43 -3.88 -1.15
CA GLN A 382 27.83 -3.97 -1.60
C GLN A 382 28.64 -2.78 -1.11
N LEU A 383 29.96 -2.97 -0.95
CA LEU A 383 30.87 -1.87 -0.67
C LEU A 383 30.87 -0.83 -1.80
N ASP A 384 30.69 -1.29 -3.04
CA ASP A 384 30.59 -0.41 -4.22
C ASP A 384 29.34 0.48 -4.21
N ASP A 385 28.32 0.16 -3.40
CA ASP A 385 27.14 0.99 -3.22
C ASP A 385 27.39 2.17 -2.25
N LEU A 386 28.55 2.19 -1.58
CA LEU A 386 28.88 3.13 -0.51
C LEU A 386 29.88 4.21 -0.94
N GLU A 387 29.75 5.38 -0.32
CA GLU A 387 30.73 6.44 -0.30
C GLU A 387 31.21 6.67 1.13
N MET A 388 32.52 6.70 1.33
CA MET A 388 33.10 7.05 2.63
C MET A 388 32.91 8.54 2.88
N VAL A 389 32.43 8.88 4.08
CA VAL A 389 32.19 10.29 4.45
C VAL A 389 33.52 10.93 4.84
N ASP A 390 33.82 12.08 4.26
CA ASP A 390 34.93 12.92 4.72
C ASP A 390 34.55 13.59 6.05
N LEU A 391 35.14 13.08 7.14
CA LEU A 391 34.91 13.57 8.50
C LEU A 391 35.43 15.00 8.71
N GLY A 392 36.30 15.50 7.83
CA GLY A 392 36.87 16.86 7.87
C GLY A 392 36.14 17.87 7.00
N ALA A 393 35.14 17.46 6.21
CA ALA A 393 34.45 18.35 5.28
C ALA A 393 33.53 19.35 6.01
N VAL A 394 33.70 20.65 5.71
CA VAL A 394 32.92 21.77 6.28
C VAL A 394 31.44 21.71 5.87
N THR A 395 31.14 21.10 4.72
CA THR A 395 29.78 20.91 4.23
C THR A 395 29.31 19.48 4.48
N ARG A 396 28.65 19.25 5.62
CA ARG A 396 27.90 18.01 5.82
C ARG A 396 26.71 18.00 4.86
N SER A 397 26.85 17.26 3.77
CA SER A 397 25.71 16.91 2.92
C SER A 397 24.73 16.08 3.78
N THR A 398 23.55 16.63 4.05
CA THR A 398 22.45 15.95 4.75
C THR A 398 21.81 14.93 3.81
N SER A 399 22.49 13.82 3.57
CA SER A 399 21.90 12.66 2.89
C SER A 399 21.08 11.86 3.92
N PRO A 400 19.82 11.51 3.61
CA PRO A 400 18.99 10.69 4.51
C PRO A 400 19.56 9.28 4.70
N PHE A 401 20.33 8.77 3.73
CA PHE A 401 20.99 7.46 3.80
C PHE A 401 22.47 7.62 4.20
N SER A 402 22.70 8.07 5.43
CA SER A 402 24.05 8.24 5.96
C SER A 402 24.21 7.66 7.35
N LEU A 403 25.36 7.02 7.58
CA LEU A 403 25.91 6.72 8.88
C LEU A 403 27.16 7.59 9.09
N HIS A 404 27.74 7.56 10.28
CA HIS A 404 28.89 8.42 10.61
C HIS A 404 30.11 8.20 9.70
N VAL A 405 30.35 6.97 9.22
CA VAL A 405 31.58 6.60 8.50
C VAL A 405 31.36 6.52 6.99
N PHE A 406 30.15 6.21 6.56
CA PHE A 406 29.81 6.02 5.15
C PHE A 406 28.35 6.38 4.88
N ARG A 407 28.06 6.68 3.62
CA ARG A 407 26.72 6.98 3.13
C ARG A 407 26.45 6.18 1.86
N LEU A 408 25.18 6.05 1.52
CA LEU A 408 24.77 5.40 0.28
C LEU A 408 25.05 6.32 -0.93
N LYS A 409 25.50 5.73 -2.04
CA LYS A 409 25.55 6.42 -3.33
C LYS A 409 24.13 6.80 -3.78
N PRO A 410 23.93 8.01 -4.32
CA PRO A 410 22.61 8.42 -4.78
C PRO A 410 22.15 7.60 -6.00
N HIS A 411 20.83 7.49 -6.19
CA HIS A 411 20.17 6.90 -7.36
C HIS A 411 20.32 5.38 -7.52
N ASN A 412 20.50 4.64 -6.41
CA ASN A 412 20.52 3.17 -6.42
C ASN A 412 19.42 2.60 -5.52
N VAL A 413 18.21 2.48 -6.09
CA VAL A 413 17.00 1.97 -5.39
C VAL A 413 17.23 0.61 -4.73
N ARG A 414 18.01 -0.26 -5.37
CA ARG A 414 18.32 -1.59 -4.82
C ARG A 414 19.18 -1.49 -3.57
N ALA A 415 20.18 -0.61 -3.58
CA ALA A 415 21.00 -0.36 -2.41
C ALA A 415 20.20 0.35 -1.30
N GLU A 416 19.25 1.22 -1.65
CA GLU A 416 18.33 1.85 -0.68
C GLU A 416 17.48 0.79 0.03
N ARG A 417 16.95 -0.19 -0.71
CA ARG A 417 16.23 -1.33 -0.11
C ARG A 417 17.11 -2.13 0.85
N ASN A 418 18.34 -2.45 0.45
CA ASN A 418 19.27 -3.19 1.31
C ASN A 418 19.67 -2.40 2.55
N TRP A 419 19.90 -1.09 2.40
CA TRP A 419 20.10 -0.17 3.52
C TRP A 419 18.92 -0.18 4.47
N GLY A 420 17.69 -0.09 3.95
CA GLY A 420 16.46 -0.12 4.74
C GLY A 420 16.32 -1.44 5.54
N ASN A 421 16.64 -2.58 4.94
CA ASN A 421 16.65 -3.87 5.64
C ASN A 421 17.66 -3.87 6.81
N LEU A 422 18.90 -3.40 6.59
CA LEU A 422 19.92 -3.34 7.63
C LEU A 422 19.57 -2.34 8.75
N GLN A 423 18.98 -1.20 8.38
CA GLN A 423 18.50 -0.21 9.35
C GLN A 423 17.35 -0.77 10.20
N ALA A 424 16.40 -1.50 9.61
CA ALA A 424 15.34 -2.17 10.36
C ALA A 424 15.90 -3.24 11.31
N ILE A 425 16.90 -4.02 10.88
CA ILE A 425 17.62 -4.95 11.77
C ILE A 425 18.23 -4.19 12.95
N GLY A 426 18.91 -3.06 12.70
CA GLY A 426 19.50 -2.23 13.75
C GLY A 426 18.47 -1.74 14.77
N ILE A 427 17.34 -1.22 14.29
CA ILE A 427 16.22 -0.74 15.12
C ILE A 427 15.64 -1.88 15.96
N LEU A 428 15.33 -3.03 15.36
CA LEU A 428 14.73 -4.16 16.05
C LEU A 428 15.67 -4.75 17.11
N GLU A 429 16.96 -4.85 16.83
CA GLU A 429 17.96 -5.30 17.81
C GLU A 429 18.07 -4.38 19.01
N ARG A 430 17.99 -3.07 18.79
CA ARG A 430 17.93 -2.09 19.88
C ARG A 430 16.67 -2.28 20.72
N LEU A 431 15.50 -2.42 20.09
CA LEU A 431 14.23 -2.63 20.80
C LEU A 431 14.25 -3.91 21.63
N VAL A 432 14.72 -5.03 21.07
CA VAL A 432 14.86 -6.29 21.81
C VAL A 432 15.82 -6.14 22.99
N SER A 433 16.97 -5.49 22.77
CA SER A 433 17.94 -5.22 23.85
C SER A 433 17.31 -4.45 25.00
N LEU A 434 16.51 -3.43 24.67
CA LEU A 434 15.82 -2.59 25.64
C LEU A 434 14.79 -3.39 26.45
N GLY A 435 14.00 -4.25 25.79
CA GLY A 435 13.03 -5.12 26.46
C GLY A 435 13.68 -6.12 27.42
N HIS A 436 14.83 -6.70 27.06
CA HIS A 436 15.60 -7.58 27.95
C HIS A 436 16.18 -6.83 29.16
N GLN A 437 16.70 -5.62 28.95
CA GLN A 437 17.24 -4.80 30.04
C GLN A 437 16.15 -4.50 31.07
N LYS A 438 14.96 -4.09 30.63
CA LYS A 438 13.83 -3.85 31.52
C LYS A 438 13.39 -5.11 32.27
N SER A 439 13.24 -6.24 31.57
CA SER A 439 12.85 -7.52 32.17
C SER A 439 13.85 -7.97 33.25
N SER A 440 15.15 -7.73 33.02
CA SER A 440 16.21 -8.03 34.01
C SER A 440 16.17 -7.11 35.23
N LEU A 441 15.70 -5.87 35.10
CA LEU A 441 15.54 -4.92 36.21
C LEU A 441 14.30 -5.26 37.05
N ALA A 442 13.17 -5.58 36.42
CA ALA A 442 11.93 -5.95 37.11
C ALA A 442 12.10 -7.25 37.93
N GLY A 443 12.80 -8.25 37.38
CA GLY A 443 13.11 -9.48 38.11
C GLY A 443 14.08 -9.33 39.30
N LYS A 444 14.66 -8.14 39.50
CA LYS A 444 15.51 -7.84 40.68
C LYS A 444 14.75 -7.10 41.79
N SER A 445 13.62 -6.47 41.48
CA SER A 445 12.83 -5.69 42.45
C SER A 445 11.80 -6.52 43.22
N GLU A 446 11.30 -7.63 42.68
CA GLU A 446 10.34 -8.51 43.36
C GLU A 446 11.00 -9.48 44.38
N ASP A 447 12.33 -9.61 44.35
CA ASP A 447 13.09 -10.58 45.15
C ASP A 447 13.61 -10.02 46.49
N GLN A 448 13.21 -8.81 46.92
CA GLN A 448 13.66 -8.24 48.20
C GLN A 448 12.81 -8.64 49.42
N ASP A 449 11.66 -9.31 49.25
CA ASP A 449 10.74 -9.55 50.38
C ASP A 449 10.27 -11.01 50.55
N ASN A 450 10.98 -12.00 49.99
CA ASN A 450 10.71 -13.38 50.39
C ASN A 450 11.97 -14.25 50.49
N ASP A 451 12.22 -14.66 51.72
CA ASP A 451 13.36 -15.44 52.19
C ASP A 451 13.60 -16.74 51.41
N GLN A 452 14.90 -17.02 51.26
CA GLN A 452 15.52 -18.35 51.20
C GLN A 452 14.97 -19.30 50.13
N HIS A 453 15.63 -19.38 48.96
CA HIS A 453 16.12 -20.62 48.33
C HIS A 453 16.91 -20.24 47.04
N PRO A 454 18.11 -20.81 46.79
CA PRO A 454 18.87 -20.52 45.57
C PRO A 454 18.22 -21.24 44.38
N ARG A 455 17.23 -20.61 43.75
CA ARG A 455 16.72 -21.07 42.45
C ARG A 455 17.78 -20.82 41.38
N LYS A 456 18.11 -21.88 40.65
CA LYS A 456 19.09 -21.93 39.55
C LYS A 456 18.92 -20.70 38.66
N ARG A 457 19.87 -19.75 38.71
CA ARG A 457 19.88 -18.53 37.87
C ARG A 457 19.67 -18.92 36.41
N GLN A 458 18.48 -18.65 35.88
CA GLN A 458 18.21 -18.79 34.46
C GLN A 458 19.01 -17.69 33.77
N ARG A 459 20.00 -18.09 32.96
CA ARG A 459 20.88 -17.17 32.25
C ARG A 459 20.06 -16.47 31.17
N ILE A 460 19.58 -15.27 31.48
CA ILE A 460 18.99 -14.36 30.49
C ILE A 460 20.11 -14.07 29.49
N VAL A 461 19.94 -14.55 28.25
CA VAL A 461 20.83 -14.28 27.12
C VAL A 461 20.83 -12.77 26.92
N GLN A 462 21.97 -12.11 27.13
CA GLN A 462 22.05 -10.68 26.89
C GLN A 462 21.98 -10.44 25.38
N SER A 463 21.40 -9.34 24.92
CA SER A 463 21.32 -9.04 23.48
C SER A 463 22.68 -8.99 22.79
N SER A 464 23.74 -8.61 23.53
CA SER A 464 25.13 -8.75 23.09
C SER A 464 25.50 -10.19 22.73
N ASP A 465 25.02 -11.17 23.50
CA ASP A 465 25.29 -12.60 23.26
C ASP A 465 24.70 -13.06 21.91
N ARG A 466 23.56 -12.50 21.48
CA ARG A 466 22.96 -12.80 20.16
C ARG A 466 23.87 -12.32 19.03
N ILE A 467 24.40 -11.10 19.13
CA ILE A 467 25.32 -10.52 18.15
C ILE A 467 26.63 -11.33 18.11
N PHE A 468 27.20 -11.66 19.28
CA PHE A 468 28.41 -12.48 19.38
C PHE A 468 28.22 -13.88 18.82
N PHE A 469 27.10 -14.53 19.09
CA PHE A 469 26.80 -15.86 18.57
C PHE A 469 26.75 -15.85 17.03
N SER A 470 26.16 -14.82 16.43
CA SER A 470 26.15 -14.66 14.97
C SER A 470 27.53 -14.37 14.38
N LEU A 471 28.37 -13.60 15.06
CA LEU A 471 29.75 -13.31 14.61
C LEU A 471 30.65 -14.55 14.65
N LYS A 472 30.49 -15.39 15.68
CA LYS A 472 31.23 -16.65 15.86
C LYS A 472 30.67 -17.79 15.00
N SER A 473 29.64 -17.53 14.18
CA SER A 473 29.04 -18.55 13.31
C SER A 473 30.03 -19.06 12.25
N GLU A 474 30.08 -20.36 12.03
CA GLU A 474 30.90 -20.95 10.95
C GLU A 474 30.39 -20.57 9.55
N ASN A 475 29.12 -20.14 9.44
CA ASN A 475 28.52 -19.78 8.16
C ASN A 475 28.97 -18.38 7.70
N GLU A 476 29.72 -18.32 6.61
CA GLU A 476 30.22 -17.09 6.00
C GLU A 476 29.11 -16.07 5.72
N LYS A 477 27.99 -16.49 5.15
CA LYS A 477 26.89 -15.58 4.81
C LYS A 477 26.28 -14.95 6.05
N SER A 478 26.19 -15.72 7.13
CA SER A 478 25.73 -15.25 8.43
C SER A 478 26.72 -14.27 9.06
N ARG A 479 28.02 -14.50 8.87
CA ARG A 479 29.08 -13.58 9.34
C ARG A 479 29.06 -12.26 8.57
N VAL A 480 28.95 -12.30 7.25
CA VAL A 480 28.89 -11.08 6.43
C VAL A 480 27.61 -10.29 6.75
N SER A 481 26.46 -10.95 6.86
CA SER A 481 25.20 -10.26 7.16
C SER A 481 25.23 -9.54 8.50
N ILE A 482 25.75 -10.17 9.55
CA ILE A 482 25.88 -9.50 10.85
C ILE A 482 26.91 -8.37 10.77
N LEU A 483 28.07 -8.57 10.14
CA LEU A 483 29.09 -7.52 9.96
C LEU A 483 28.53 -6.29 9.23
N GLN A 484 27.64 -6.49 8.27
CA GLN A 484 26.93 -5.41 7.57
C GLN A 484 25.88 -4.71 8.43
N ALA A 485 25.19 -5.45 9.32
CA ALA A 485 24.21 -4.89 10.24
C ALA A 485 24.84 -4.13 11.42
N LEU A 486 26.09 -4.46 11.79
CA LEU A 486 26.77 -3.88 12.94
C LEU A 486 26.82 -2.35 12.93
N PRO A 487 27.25 -1.66 11.85
CA PRO A 487 27.26 -0.19 11.83
C PRO A 487 25.89 0.45 12.15
N PHE A 488 24.80 -0.23 11.81
CA PHE A 488 23.42 0.21 12.07
C PHE A 488 23.01 -0.09 13.51
N ILE A 489 23.26 -1.30 14.01
CA ILE A 489 23.00 -1.67 15.42
C ILE A 489 23.73 -0.70 16.35
N LEU A 490 25.02 -0.48 16.08
CA LEU A 490 25.91 0.36 16.87
C LEU A 490 25.68 1.86 16.63
N HIS A 491 24.76 2.22 15.73
CA HIS A 491 24.36 3.62 15.56
C HIS A 491 23.66 4.12 16.82
N ASP A 492 22.66 3.35 17.29
CA ASP A 492 21.75 3.71 18.36
C ASP A 492 21.91 2.84 19.62
N TYR A 493 22.86 1.90 19.61
CA TYR A 493 23.16 1.00 20.73
C TYR A 493 24.57 1.20 21.27
N GLN A 494 24.67 1.45 22.58
CA GLN A 494 25.95 1.58 23.28
C GLN A 494 26.31 0.29 24.01
N LEU A 495 27.47 -0.28 23.69
CA LEU A 495 28.03 -1.43 24.37
C LEU A 495 28.73 -1.01 25.67
N SER A 496 28.64 -1.83 26.71
CA SER A 496 29.47 -1.66 27.92
C SER A 496 30.95 -1.85 27.58
N ALA A 497 31.85 -1.28 28.39
CA ALA A 497 33.29 -1.34 28.12
C ALA A 497 33.83 -2.78 28.01
N ALA A 498 33.40 -3.67 28.90
CA ALA A 498 33.84 -5.08 28.89
C ALA A 498 33.33 -5.84 27.65
N VAL A 499 32.07 -5.59 27.26
CA VAL A 499 31.46 -6.20 26.07
C VAL A 499 32.13 -5.65 24.80
N LEU A 500 32.50 -4.38 24.78
CA LEU A 500 33.19 -3.75 23.67
C LEU A 500 34.60 -4.32 23.46
N GLU A 501 35.33 -4.63 24.53
CA GLU A 501 36.67 -5.22 24.43
C GLU A 501 36.63 -6.61 23.78
N GLU A 502 35.76 -7.50 24.28
CA GLU A 502 35.55 -8.82 23.65
C GLU A 502 35.08 -8.69 22.19
N PHE A 503 34.27 -7.67 21.91
CA PHE A 503 33.74 -7.42 20.57
C PHE A 503 34.83 -6.96 19.59
N LEU A 504 35.75 -6.09 20.04
CA LEU A 504 36.87 -5.64 19.23
C LEU A 504 37.88 -6.76 18.94
N ASP A 505 38.09 -7.68 19.88
CA ASP A 505 38.95 -8.85 19.66
C ASP A 505 38.39 -9.76 18.56
N GLU A 506 37.07 -10.00 18.57
CA GLU A 506 36.40 -10.79 17.53
C GLU A 506 36.42 -10.07 16.17
N LEU A 507 36.18 -8.75 16.15
CA LEU A 507 36.27 -7.96 14.93
C LEU A 507 37.70 -7.91 14.37
N ARG A 508 38.72 -7.90 15.23
CA ARG A 508 40.12 -7.97 14.82
C ARG A 508 40.44 -9.31 14.14
N SER A 509 39.90 -10.41 14.67
CA SER A 509 39.99 -11.73 14.03
C SER A 509 39.33 -11.70 12.64
N CYS A 510 38.15 -11.09 12.51
CA CYS A 510 37.46 -10.93 11.23
C CYS A 510 38.20 -9.99 10.26
N ALA A 511 38.86 -8.93 10.74
CA ALA A 511 39.65 -8.02 9.92
C ALA A 511 40.93 -8.67 9.37
N ALA A 512 41.44 -9.70 10.06
CA ALA A 512 42.57 -10.51 9.59
C ALA A 512 42.16 -11.66 8.65
N ASP A 513 40.87 -11.79 8.33
CA ASP A 513 40.35 -12.82 7.42
C ASP A 513 40.91 -12.60 6.01
N LYS A 514 41.28 -13.69 5.32
CA LYS A 514 41.85 -13.63 3.97
C LYS A 514 40.84 -13.16 2.92
N ARG A 515 39.55 -13.22 3.25
CA ARG A 515 38.46 -12.81 2.36
C ARG A 515 38.25 -11.31 2.46
N GLY A 516 38.49 -10.60 1.36
CA GLY A 516 38.40 -9.14 1.32
C GLY A 516 37.06 -8.57 1.78
N ASN A 517 35.94 -9.26 1.51
CA ASN A 517 34.60 -8.79 1.90
C ASN A 517 34.42 -8.79 3.44
N VAL A 518 34.72 -9.92 4.10
CA VAL A 518 34.63 -10.06 5.56
C VAL A 518 35.56 -9.05 6.25
N ALA A 519 36.80 -8.95 5.79
CA ALA A 519 37.78 -8.03 6.34
C ALA A 519 37.33 -6.56 6.20
N SER A 520 36.81 -6.17 5.02
CA SER A 520 36.36 -4.80 4.77
C SER A 520 35.18 -4.39 5.65
N TRP A 521 34.16 -5.25 5.79
CA TRP A 521 33.02 -4.96 6.66
C TRP A 521 33.41 -4.95 8.14
N ALA A 522 34.34 -5.81 8.57
CA ALA A 522 34.88 -5.77 9.93
C ALA A 522 35.61 -4.44 10.20
N LEU A 523 36.43 -3.96 9.26
CA LEU A 523 37.10 -2.67 9.37
C LEU A 523 36.12 -1.49 9.45
N LEU A 524 35.03 -1.52 8.67
CA LEU A 524 33.97 -0.49 8.75
C LEU A 524 33.25 -0.51 10.10
N ALA A 525 32.95 -1.69 10.64
CA ALA A 525 32.36 -1.84 11.96
C ALA A 525 33.29 -1.30 13.06
N ILE A 526 34.60 -1.56 12.98
CA ILE A 526 35.61 -1.00 13.90
C ILE A 526 35.65 0.53 13.80
N ALA A 527 35.73 1.08 12.58
CA ALA A 527 35.83 2.52 12.35
C ALA A 527 34.66 3.30 12.99
N ARG A 528 33.43 2.75 12.91
CA ARG A 528 32.23 3.35 13.53
C ARG A 528 32.37 3.54 15.04
N HIS A 529 33.10 2.68 15.73
CA HIS A 529 33.27 2.72 17.19
C HIS A 529 34.45 3.55 17.66
N VAL A 530 35.54 3.55 16.90
CA VAL A 530 36.79 4.24 17.27
C VAL A 530 36.66 5.75 17.06
N LEU A 531 36.01 6.20 16.00
CA LEU A 531 35.97 7.63 15.61
C LEU A 531 35.15 8.56 16.52
N PRO A 532 33.98 8.17 17.07
CA PRO A 532 33.21 9.03 17.98
C PRO A 532 33.89 9.30 19.32
N LYS A 533 34.87 8.48 19.72
CA LYS A 533 35.61 8.61 20.99
C LYS A 533 36.90 9.43 20.88
N ILE A 534 37.34 9.75 19.65
CA ILE A 534 38.59 10.50 19.40
C ILE A 534 38.28 11.98 19.07
N CYS A 535 37.09 12.26 18.53
CA CYS A 535 36.67 13.63 18.17
C CYS A 535 35.83 14.35 19.24
N CYS A 536 35.55 13.70 20.38
CA CYS A 536 35.01 14.29 21.60
C CYS A 536 36.03 14.08 22.72
#